data_AF-A0A509LKH8-F1
#
_entry.id   AF-A0A509LKH8-F1
#
_cell.length_a   1.000
_cell.length_b   1.000
_cell.length_c   1.000
_cell.angle_alpha   90.00
_cell.angle_beta   90.00
_cell.angle_gamma   90.00
#
_symmetry.space_group_name_H-M   'P 1'
#
loop_
_entity.id
_entity.type
_entity.pdbx_description
1 polymer ?
#
loop_
_entity_poly.entity_id
_entity_poly.type
_entity_poly.pdbx_seq_one_letter_code
_entity_poly.pdbx_strand_id
1 'polypeptide(L)'
;MITKEEERRIIDTAKEEILLTLPDVWSSLFLEMKSQGELYTKFYTDNPDLAQHKDAVKAIMGDITGRFPNLDHSAQIKKALPKIRQRIADTKNIPMTVNPSPDTDFKPLEATIDTNNGAI
;
A
#
# COMPACT_ATOMS: atom_id res chain seq x y z
N MET A 1 42.78 -15.26 -18.93
CA MET A 1 42.67 -15.90 -17.61
C MET A 1 43.06 -14.83 -16.60
N ILE A 2 42.11 -14.31 -15.82
CA ILE A 2 42.37 -13.23 -14.86
C ILE A 2 43.16 -13.82 -13.70
N THR A 3 44.22 -13.14 -13.27
CA THR A 3 45.01 -13.59 -12.12
C THR A 3 44.28 -13.27 -10.81
N LYS A 4 44.49 -14.07 -9.75
CA LYS A 4 43.86 -13.83 -8.43
C LYS A 4 44.18 -12.45 -7.85
N GLU A 5 45.29 -11.84 -8.25
CA GLU A 5 45.66 -10.48 -7.85
C GLU A 5 44.88 -9.40 -8.59
N GLU A 6 44.64 -9.56 -9.90
CA GLU A 6 43.78 -8.66 -10.66
C GLU A 6 42.33 -8.74 -10.17
N GLU A 7 41.84 -9.94 -9.87
CA GLU A 7 40.51 -10.13 -9.29
C GLU A 7 40.37 -9.39 -7.95
N ARG A 8 41.38 -9.46 -7.07
CA ARG A 8 41.40 -8.69 -5.81
C ARG A 8 41.39 -7.18 -6.05
N ARG A 9 42.19 -6.67 -6.99
CA ARG A 9 42.23 -5.23 -7.28
C ARG A 9 40.88 -4.73 -7.79
N ILE A 10 40.24 -5.47 -8.69
CA ILE A 10 38.92 -5.13 -9.20
C ILE A 10 37.89 -5.08 -8.06
N ILE A 11 37.92 -6.07 -7.16
CA ILE A 11 37.02 -6.13 -6.00
C ILE A 11 37.27 -4.96 -5.05
N ASP A 12 38.52 -4.63 -4.76
CA ASP A 12 38.84 -3.56 -3.81
C ASP A 12 38.51 -2.17 -4.37
N THR A 13 38.74 -1.93 -5.67
CA THR A 13 38.28 -0.71 -6.34
C THR A 13 36.75 -0.59 -6.31
N ALA A 14 36.02 -1.68 -6.59
CA ALA A 14 34.55 -1.66 -6.52
C ALA A 14 34.04 -1.41 -5.08
N LYS A 15 34.71 -1.95 -4.05
CA LYS A 15 34.38 -1.66 -2.66
C LYS A 15 34.62 -0.18 -2.32
N GLU A 16 35.74 0.38 -2.74
CA GLU A 16 36.04 1.80 -2.49
C GLU A 16 35.00 2.70 -3.15
N GLU A 17 34.62 2.44 -4.39
CA GLU A 17 33.59 3.20 -5.10
C GLU A 17 32.22 3.09 -4.42
N ILE A 18 31.82 1.90 -3.99
CA ILE A 18 30.58 1.70 -3.23
C ILE A 18 30.66 2.45 -1.88
N LEU A 19 31.76 2.31 -1.14
CA LEU A 19 31.93 2.95 0.16
C LEU A 19 31.91 4.49 0.07
N LEU A 20 32.41 5.04 -1.04
CA LEU A 20 32.37 6.48 -1.30
C LEU A 20 30.97 6.98 -1.68
N THR A 21 30.16 6.16 -2.37
CA THR A 21 28.80 6.53 -2.78
C THR A 21 27.75 6.34 -1.68
N LEU A 22 28.02 5.46 -0.70
CA LEU A 22 27.08 5.17 0.39
C LEU A 22 26.59 6.44 1.12
N PRO A 23 27.45 7.37 1.60
CA PRO A 23 26.99 8.56 2.30
C PRO A 23 25.99 9.41 1.50
N ASP A 24 26.18 9.52 0.19
CA ASP A 24 25.30 10.29 -0.69
C ASP A 24 23.94 9.60 -0.88
N VAL A 25 23.96 8.28 -1.06
CA VAL A 25 22.74 7.46 -1.14
C VAL A 25 21.95 7.53 0.18
N TRP A 26 22.64 7.37 1.32
CA TRP A 26 22.02 7.50 2.64
C TRP A 26 21.45 8.89 2.87
N SER A 27 22.20 9.94 2.55
CA SER A 27 21.74 11.33 2.72
C SER A 27 20.50 11.63 1.89
N SER A 28 20.47 11.15 0.64
CA SER A 28 19.32 11.28 -0.25
C SER A 28 18.09 10.57 0.30
N LEU A 29 18.25 9.34 0.79
CA LEU A 29 17.18 8.57 1.42
C LEU A 29 16.65 9.27 2.70
N PHE A 30 17.54 9.80 3.53
CA PHE A 30 17.16 10.52 4.75
C PHE A 30 16.37 11.80 4.46
N LEU A 31 16.79 12.57 3.44
CA LEU A 31 16.07 13.76 2.99
C LEU A 31 14.67 13.40 2.51
N GLU A 32 14.55 12.32 1.74
CA GLU A 32 13.26 11.85 1.26
C GLU A 32 12.36 11.39 2.41
N MET A 33 12.88 10.57 3.34
CA MET A 33 12.16 10.13 4.54
C MET A 33 11.69 11.31 5.39
N LYS A 34 12.52 12.34 5.56
CA LYS A 34 12.15 13.55 6.30
C LYS A 34 10.99 14.27 5.61
N SER A 35 11.08 14.47 4.29
CA SER A 35 10.02 15.12 3.51
C SER A 35 8.69 14.36 3.60
N GLN A 36 8.75 13.02 3.56
CA GLN A 36 7.56 12.17 3.73
C GLN A 36 6.99 12.29 5.15
N GLY A 37 7.85 12.34 6.17
CA GLY A 37 7.44 12.54 7.56
C GLY A 37 6.71 13.87 7.80
N GLU A 38 7.20 14.95 7.19
CA GLU A 38 6.55 16.27 7.24
C GLU A 38 5.18 16.25 6.56
N LEU A 39 5.07 15.59 5.39
CA LEU A 39 3.80 15.40 4.69
C LEU A 39 2.78 14.59 5.51
N TYR A 40 3.20 13.51 6.16
CA TYR A 40 2.31 12.72 7.01
C TYR A 40 1.88 13.50 8.26
N THR A 41 2.81 14.22 8.89
CA THR A 41 2.49 15.09 10.03
C THR A 41 1.42 16.09 9.62
N LYS A 42 1.64 16.82 8.52
CA LYS A 42 0.68 17.78 7.99
C LYS A 42 -0.65 17.12 7.63
N PHE A 43 -0.64 15.95 6.99
CA PHE A 43 -1.85 15.22 6.63
C PHE A 43 -2.74 14.92 7.85
N TYR A 44 -2.16 14.45 8.96
CA TYR A 44 -2.92 14.16 10.17
C TYR A 44 -3.29 15.42 10.97
N THR A 45 -2.51 16.49 10.88
CA THR A 45 -2.91 17.80 11.41
C THR A 45 -4.14 18.34 10.66
N ASP A 46 -4.16 18.23 9.33
CA ASP A 46 -5.25 18.71 8.48
C ASP A 46 -6.49 17.79 8.53
N ASN A 47 -6.32 16.50 8.89
CA ASN A 47 -7.38 15.48 8.94
C ASN A 47 -7.32 14.68 10.25
N PRO A 48 -7.63 15.32 11.40
CA PRO A 48 -7.50 14.67 12.71
C PRO A 48 -8.47 13.48 12.88
N ASP A 49 -9.58 13.48 12.15
CA ASP A 49 -10.55 12.38 12.12
C ASP A 49 -9.96 11.07 11.56
N LEU A 50 -8.94 11.17 10.71
CA LEU A 50 -8.27 10.01 10.11
C LEU A 50 -7.18 9.42 11.00
N ALA A 51 -6.79 10.11 12.09
CA ALA A 51 -5.74 9.65 12.99
C ALA A 51 -6.10 8.35 13.74
N GLN A 52 -7.39 8.07 13.91
CA GLN A 52 -7.90 6.82 14.50
C GLN A 52 -7.98 5.66 13.48
N HIS A 53 -7.88 5.96 12.19
CA HIS A 53 -8.08 5.00 11.10
C HIS A 53 -6.79 4.75 10.31
N LYS A 54 -5.64 4.66 11.01
CA LYS A 54 -4.30 4.50 10.40
C LYS A 54 -4.22 3.29 9.46
N ASP A 55 -4.91 2.20 9.78
CA ASP A 55 -4.86 0.98 8.95
C ASP A 55 -5.59 1.18 7.61
N ALA A 56 -6.73 1.86 7.62
CA ALA A 56 -7.44 2.22 6.38
C ALA A 56 -6.60 3.20 5.53
N VAL A 57 -5.95 4.17 6.17
CA VAL A 57 -5.03 5.10 5.50
C VAL A 57 -3.89 4.33 4.84
N LYS A 58 -3.21 3.44 5.57
CA LYS A 58 -2.10 2.62 5.05
C LYS A 58 -2.52 1.74 3.88
N ALA A 59 -3.66 1.05 4.00
CA ALA A 59 -4.14 0.15 2.95
C ALA A 59 -4.44 0.90 1.64
N ILE A 60 -5.14 2.04 1.73
CA ILE A 60 -5.50 2.83 0.55
C ILE A 60 -4.28 3.56 -0.04
N MET A 61 -3.38 4.06 0.80
CA MET A 61 -2.13 4.65 0.33
C MET A 61 -1.27 3.63 -0.41
N GLY A 62 -1.09 2.42 0.15
CA GLY A 62 -0.34 1.34 -0.51
C GLY A 62 -0.95 0.94 -1.86
N ASP A 63 -2.28 0.85 -1.94
CA ASP A 63 -2.98 0.58 -3.19
C ASP A 63 -2.76 1.68 -4.24
N ILE A 64 -2.76 2.95 -3.83
CA ILE A 64 -2.54 4.07 -4.75
C ILE A 64 -1.09 4.15 -5.20
N THR A 65 -0.12 3.97 -4.29
CA THR A 65 1.30 3.94 -4.64
C THR A 65 1.59 2.78 -5.60
N GLY A 66 1.00 1.60 -5.38
CA GLY A 66 1.14 0.45 -6.27
C GLY A 66 0.55 0.67 -7.67
N ARG A 67 -0.61 1.36 -7.77
CA ARG A 67 -1.25 1.64 -9.07
C ARG A 67 -0.66 2.85 -9.79
N PHE A 68 -0.10 3.82 -9.06
CA PHE A 68 0.39 5.08 -9.59
C PHE A 68 1.78 5.42 -9.06
N PRO A 69 2.81 4.59 -9.35
CA PRO A 69 4.15 4.77 -8.80
C PRO A 69 4.83 6.06 -9.26
N ASN A 70 4.44 6.57 -10.44
CA ASN A 70 5.03 7.77 -11.04
C ASN A 70 4.42 9.09 -10.53
N LEU A 71 3.41 9.02 -9.66
CA LEU A 71 2.82 10.23 -9.07
C LEU A 71 3.62 10.67 -7.86
N ASP A 72 3.85 11.97 -7.74
CA ASP A 72 4.40 12.57 -6.53
C ASP A 72 3.56 12.21 -5.30
N HIS A 73 4.23 12.05 -4.16
CA HIS A 73 3.59 11.65 -2.90
C HIS A 73 2.42 12.58 -2.52
N SER A 74 2.54 13.88 -2.79
CA SER A 74 1.47 14.85 -2.55
C SER A 74 0.22 14.61 -3.42
N ALA A 75 0.41 14.21 -4.68
CA ALA A 75 -0.67 13.86 -5.60
C ALA A 75 -1.31 12.52 -5.22
N GLN A 76 -0.51 11.55 -4.75
CA GLN A 76 -0.99 10.29 -4.21
C GLN A 76 -1.91 10.53 -2.99
N ILE A 77 -1.48 11.38 -2.04
CA ILE A 77 -2.30 11.75 -0.86
C ILE A 77 -3.63 12.38 -1.28
N LYS A 78 -3.62 13.35 -2.20
CA LYS A 78 -4.85 13.98 -2.71
C LYS A 78 -5.82 12.97 -3.33
N LYS A 79 -5.29 11.96 -4.03
CA LYS A 79 -6.07 10.89 -4.64
C LYS A 79 -6.58 9.87 -3.63
N ALA A 80 -5.83 9.67 -2.53
CA ALA A 80 -6.16 8.74 -1.45
C ALA A 80 -7.25 9.25 -0.53
N LEU A 81 -7.23 10.55 -0.22
CA LEU A 81 -8.14 11.17 0.73
C LEU A 81 -9.63 10.81 0.52
N PRO A 82 -10.22 10.97 -0.68
CA PRO A 82 -11.63 10.62 -0.87
C PRO A 82 -11.90 9.13 -0.69
N LYS A 83 -10.98 8.26 -1.13
CA LYS A 83 -11.11 6.80 -0.99
C LYS A 83 -11.00 6.36 0.48
N ILE A 84 -10.13 6.99 1.25
CA ILE A 84 -9.99 6.73 2.69
C ILE A 84 -11.30 7.07 3.40
N ARG A 85 -11.87 8.25 3.13
CA ARG A 85 -13.14 8.69 3.73
C ARG A 85 -14.29 7.75 3.35
N GLN A 86 -14.35 7.33 2.09
CA GLN A 86 -15.33 6.35 1.64
C GLN A 86 -15.18 5.00 2.37
N ARG A 87 -13.95 4.47 2.46
CA ARG A 87 -13.69 3.19 3.13
C ARG A 87 -14.10 3.22 4.61
N ILE A 88 -13.85 4.33 5.30
CA ILE A 88 -14.27 4.53 6.69
C ILE A 88 -15.80 4.57 6.79
N ALA A 89 -16.48 5.27 5.87
CA ALA A 89 -17.94 5.33 5.84
C ALA A 89 -18.56 3.95 5.58
N ASP A 90 -18.03 3.19 4.61
CA ASP A 90 -18.48 1.84 4.30
C ASP A 90 -18.33 0.92 5.51
N THR A 91 -17.18 0.99 6.20
CA THR A 91 -16.92 0.17 7.39
C THR A 91 -17.91 0.44 8.53
N LYS A 92 -18.37 1.70 8.68
CA LYS A 92 -19.37 2.06 9.69
C LYS A 92 -20.77 1.55 9.36
N ASN A 93 -21.07 1.34 8.08
CA ASN A 93 -22.41 0.98 7.61
C ASN A 93 -22.59 -0.53 7.37
N ILE A 94 -21.59 -1.36 7.64
CA ILE A 94 -21.73 -2.82 7.51
C ILE A 94 -22.46 -3.34 8.75
N PRO A 95 -23.71 -3.82 8.63
CA PRO A 95 -24.33 -4.55 9.73
C PRO A 95 -23.54 -5.84 9.95
N MET A 96 -22.75 -5.89 11.01
CA MET A 96 -22.16 -7.15 11.49
C MET A 96 -23.24 -7.96 12.20
N THR A 97 -24.26 -8.40 11.46
CA THR A 97 -25.15 -9.46 11.92
C THR A 97 -24.38 -10.77 11.86
N VAL A 98 -23.73 -11.12 12.97
CA VAL A 98 -23.14 -12.45 13.16
C VAL A 98 -24.30 -13.43 13.27
N ASN A 99 -24.44 -14.33 12.30
CA ASN A 99 -25.43 -15.41 12.41
C ASN A 99 -25.00 -16.34 13.57
N PRO A 100 -25.75 -16.40 14.69
CA PRO A 100 -25.37 -17.20 15.85
C PRO A 100 -25.49 -18.72 15.61
N SER A 101 -26.13 -19.15 14.52
CA SER A 101 -26.13 -20.53 14.05
C SER A 101 -25.71 -20.55 12.59
N PRO A 102 -24.40 -20.66 12.30
CA PRO A 102 -23.96 -20.93 10.95
C PRO A 102 -24.61 -22.25 10.50
N ASP A 103 -25.22 -22.25 9.32
CA ASP A 103 -25.83 -23.44 8.76
C ASP A 103 -24.71 -24.46 8.48
N THR A 104 -24.62 -25.48 9.33
CA THR A 104 -23.62 -26.56 9.21
C THR A 104 -24.05 -27.62 8.22
N ASP A 105 -25.29 -27.55 7.75
CA ASP A 105 -25.82 -28.46 6.75
C ASP A 105 -25.33 -27.99 5.38
N PHE A 106 -24.16 -28.51 4.96
CA PHE A 106 -23.64 -28.39 3.60
C PHE A 106 -24.59 -29.12 2.62
N LYS A 107 -25.77 -28.56 2.38
CA LYS A 107 -26.66 -29.04 1.33
C LYS A 107 -26.05 -28.62 -0.02
N PRO A 108 -25.92 -29.56 -0.97
CA PRO A 108 -25.48 -29.20 -2.31
C PRO A 108 -26.43 -28.15 -2.86
N LEU A 109 -25.86 -27.10 -3.47
CA LEU A 109 -26.63 -26.10 -4.20
C LEU A 109 -27.28 -26.80 -5.40
N GLU A 110 -28.50 -27.31 -5.21
CA GLU A 110 -29.35 -27.71 -6.33
C GLU A 110 -29.65 -26.45 -7.11
N ALA A 111 -28.97 -26.29 -8.24
CA ALA A 111 -29.24 -25.23 -9.19
C ALA A 111 -30.66 -25.42 -9.73
N THR A 112 -31.65 -24.79 -9.12
CA THR A 112 -32.96 -24.60 -9.75
C THR A 112 -32.75 -23.65 -10.91
N ILE A 113 -32.58 -24.21 -12.12
CA ILE A 113 -32.64 -23.46 -13.36
C ILE A 113 -34.07 -22.96 -13.48
N ASP A 114 -34.27 -21.66 -13.28
CA ASP A 114 -35.53 -20.98 -13.48
C ASP A 114 -35.85 -21.01 -14.99
N THR A 115 -36.65 -21.97 -15.45
CA THR A 115 -37.06 -22.11 -16.85
C THR A 115 -38.22 -21.20 -17.24
N ASN A 116 -38.66 -20.30 -16.36
CA ASN A 116 -39.72 -19.34 -16.66
C ASN A 116 -39.15 -18.00 -17.12
N ASN A 117 -38.65 -17.94 -18.35
CA ASN A 117 -38.68 -16.72 -19.16
C ASN A 117 -38.55 -17.06 -20.64
N GLY A 118 -39.69 -17.08 -21.35
CA GLY A 118 -39.72 -17.26 -22.80
C GLY A 118 -41.10 -17.58 -23.38
N ALA A 119 -42.15 -16.87 -22.95
CA ALA A 119 -43.36 -16.78 -23.75
C ALA A 119 -43.20 -15.60 -24.74
N ILE A 120 -42.93 -15.92 -26.01
CA ILE A 120 -43.29 -15.12 -27.19
C ILE A 120 -43.84 -16.09 -28.22
#